data_AF-A0A699ZDM7-F1
#
_entry.id   AF-A0A699ZDM7-F1
#
_cell.length_a   1.000
_cell.length_b   1.000
_cell.length_c   1.000
_cell.angle_alpha   90.00
_cell.angle_beta   90.00
_cell.angle_gamma   90.00
#
_symmetry.space_group_name_H-M   'P 1'
#
loop_
_entity.id
_entity.type
_entity.pdbx_description
1 polymer ?
#
loop_
_entity_poly.entity_id
_entity_poly.type
_entity_poly.pdbx_seq_one_letter_code
_entity_poly.pdbx_strand_id
1 'polypeptide(L)'
;MLTVDPDKRITLGQLWSHPWVRGATRWEPVGASVYCVLSDPSTGAVYADEQLVDELEASGYPRQMVLQSLLASEVNYLTAAYYLLAEGEWVPG
;
A
#
# COMPACT_ATOMS: atom_id res chain seq x y z
N MET A 1 -15.37 -20.81 2.74
CA MET A 1 -15.13 -19.94 1.56
C MET A 1 -15.59 -20.58 0.26
N LEU A 2 -15.37 -21.88 0.05
CA LEU A 2 -15.90 -22.60 -1.11
C LEU A 2 -17.41 -22.89 -0.90
N THR A 3 -18.23 -21.87 -1.13
CA THR A 3 -19.69 -21.97 -1.21
C THR A 3 -20.15 -21.61 -2.62
N VAL A 4 -21.12 -22.37 -3.13
CA VAL A 4 -21.71 -22.19 -4.47
C VAL A 4 -22.42 -20.83 -4.56
N ASP A 5 -23.08 -20.43 -3.49
CA ASP A 5 -23.78 -19.15 -3.37
C ASP A 5 -22.82 -18.08 -2.80
N PRO A 6 -22.54 -16.98 -3.53
CA PRO A 6 -21.65 -15.93 -3.06
C PRO A 6 -22.22 -15.15 -1.87
N ASP A 7 -23.54 -14.97 -1.78
CA ASP A 7 -24.17 -14.18 -0.71
C ASP A 7 -24.13 -14.92 0.63
N LYS A 8 -23.98 -16.24 0.59
CA LYS A 8 -23.80 -17.09 1.78
C LYS A 8 -22.33 -17.33 2.13
N ARG A 9 -21.40 -16.72 1.40
CA ARG A 9 -19.96 -16.87 1.66
C ARG A 9 -19.59 -16.09 2.93
N ILE A 10 -18.82 -16.74 3.80
CA ILE A 10 -18.24 -16.10 4.97
C ILE A 10 -17.39 -14.87 4.59
N THR A 11 -17.50 -13.78 5.35
CA THR A 11 -16.68 -12.58 5.15
C THR A 11 -15.28 -12.75 5.77
N LEU A 12 -14.31 -11.91 5.38
CA LEU A 12 -12.96 -11.94 5.99
C LEU A 12 -13.00 -11.68 7.50
N GLY A 13 -13.84 -10.75 7.97
CA GLY A 13 -14.00 -10.48 9.40
C GLY A 13 -14.55 -11.68 10.18
N GLN A 14 -15.49 -12.42 9.60
CA GLN A 14 -16.01 -13.66 10.19
C GLN A 14 -14.96 -14.78 10.16
N LEU A 15 -14.18 -14.88 9.08
CA LEU A 15 -13.08 -15.83 8.95
C LEU A 15 -12.00 -15.60 10.03
N TRP A 16 -11.59 -14.35 10.27
CA TRP A 16 -10.63 -13.99 11.32
C TRP A 16 -11.12 -14.33 12.74
N SER A 17 -12.44 -14.40 12.92
CA SER A 17 -13.05 -14.84 14.19
C SER A 17 -13.10 -16.35 14.35
N HIS A 18 -12.77 -17.13 13.33
CA HIS A 18 -12.85 -18.59 13.37
C HIS A 18 -11.76 -19.20 14.27
N PRO A 19 -12.08 -20.18 15.14
CA PRO A 19 -11.13 -20.74 16.11
C PRO A 19 -9.82 -21.26 15.51
N TRP A 20 -9.89 -21.88 14.33
CA TRP A 20 -8.70 -22.36 13.60
C TRP A 20 -7.80 -21.22 13.11
N VAL A 21 -8.36 -20.05 12.81
CA VAL A 21 -7.61 -18.88 12.30
C VAL A 21 -7.07 -18.03 13.45
N ARG A 22 -7.79 -17.96 14.57
CA ARG A 22 -7.40 -17.16 15.74
C ARG A 22 -6.02 -17.49 16.32
N GLY A 23 -5.57 -18.73 16.16
CA GLY A 23 -4.25 -19.19 16.64
C GLY A 23 -3.12 -19.03 15.63
N ALA A 24 -3.40 -18.58 14.41
CA ALA A 24 -2.39 -18.32 13.39
C ALA A 24 -1.76 -16.94 13.58
N THR A 25 -0.53 -16.75 13.09
CA THR A 25 0.12 -15.44 13.00
C THR A 25 -0.81 -14.48 12.25
N ARG A 26 -1.19 -13.39 12.92
CA ARG A 26 -2.04 -12.38 12.29
C ARG A 26 -1.20 -11.57 11.34
N TRP A 27 -1.70 -11.40 10.12
CA TRP A 27 -1.25 -10.30 9.28
C TRP A 27 -1.71 -9.00 9.96
N GLU A 28 -0.76 -8.12 10.24
CA GLU A 28 -1.04 -6.79 10.77
C GLU A 28 -1.05 -5.80 9.62
N PRO A 29 -2.07 -4.92 9.54
CA PRO A 29 -2.07 -3.90 8.52
C PRO A 29 -0.90 -2.96 8.73
N VAL A 30 -0.27 -2.60 7.62
CA VAL A 30 0.79 -1.62 7.54
C VAL A 30 0.36 -0.32 8.23
N GLY A 31 1.22 0.20 9.11
CA GLY A 31 0.93 1.42 9.87
C GLY A 31 0.63 2.61 8.95
N ALA A 32 -0.32 3.46 9.37
CA ALA A 32 -0.78 4.60 8.57
C ALA A 32 0.33 5.55 8.08
N SER A 33 1.49 5.55 8.75
CA SER A 33 2.64 6.40 8.38
C SER A 33 3.27 6.04 7.05
N VAL A 34 3.11 4.80 6.57
CA VAL A 34 3.71 4.34 5.30
C VAL A 34 3.03 5.01 4.09
N TYR A 35 1.81 5.49 4.27
CA TYR A 35 1.05 6.22 3.24
C TYR A 35 1.28 7.73 3.28
N CYS A 36 2.09 8.24 4.20
CA CYS A 36 2.33 9.67 4.33
C CYS A 36 3.53 10.09 3.49
N VAL A 37 3.28 10.56 2.28
CA VAL A 37 4.29 11.31 1.52
C VAL A 37 4.35 12.73 2.08
N LEU A 38 5.50 13.14 2.59
CA LEU A 38 5.72 14.50 3.07
C LEU A 38 6.20 15.36 1.91
N SER A 39 5.67 16.57 1.77
CA SER A 39 6.17 17.57 0.83
C SER A 39 6.58 18.83 1.58
N ASP A 40 7.73 19.40 1.23
CA ASP A 40 8.11 20.72 1.74
C ASP A 40 7.33 21.82 0.98
N PRO A 41 6.46 22.58 1.64
CA PRO A 41 5.66 23.63 1.00
C PRO A 41 6.49 24.82 0.50
N SER A 42 7.74 24.97 0.95
CA SER A 42 8.63 26.08 0.57
C SER A 42 9.54 25.75 -0.60
N THR A 43 9.93 24.49 -0.76
CA THR A 43 10.85 24.03 -1.83
C THR A 43 10.15 23.16 -2.89
N GLY A 44 8.95 22.67 -2.61
CA GLY A 44 8.25 21.70 -3.47
C GLY A 44 8.91 20.33 -3.49
N ALA A 45 9.83 20.05 -2.57
CA ALA A 45 10.51 18.76 -2.48
C ALA A 45 9.57 17.69 -1.92
N VAL A 46 9.50 16.53 -2.58
CA VAL A 46 8.83 15.33 -2.07
C VAL A 46 9.82 14.52 -1.27
N TYR A 47 9.47 14.19 -0.04
CA TYR A 47 10.13 13.15 0.72
C TYR A 47 9.40 11.83 0.45
N ALA A 48 9.79 11.20 -0.66
CA ALA A 48 9.40 9.84 -1.02
C ALA A 48 10.57 8.89 -0.73
N ASP A 49 10.27 7.61 -0.55
CA ASP A 49 11.31 6.58 -0.43
C ASP A 49 11.96 6.38 -1.79
N GLU A 50 13.24 6.75 -1.87
CA GLU A 50 14.05 6.68 -3.09
C GLU A 50 14.14 5.25 -3.63
N GLN A 51 14.14 4.22 -2.77
CA GLN A 51 14.21 2.83 -3.21
C GLN A 51 12.94 2.41 -3.97
N LEU A 52 11.78 2.84 -3.48
CA LEU A 52 10.49 2.55 -4.13
C LEU A 52 10.34 3.32 -5.45
N VAL A 53 10.85 4.55 -5.50
CA VAL A 53 10.87 5.35 -6.73
C VAL A 53 11.78 4.71 -7.77
N ASP A 54 12.95 4.21 -7.37
CA ASP A 54 13.88 3.50 -8.26
C ASP A 54 13.26 2.19 -8.79
N GLU A 55 12.50 1.46 -7.96
CA GLU A 55 11.79 0.24 -8.38
C GLU A 55 10.67 0.54 -9.39
N LEU A 56 9.92 1.63 -9.18
CA LEU A 56 8.92 2.09 -10.15
C LEU A 56 9.56 2.53 -11.46
N GLU A 57 10.72 3.18 -11.40
CA GLU A 57 11.50 3.54 -12.59
C GLU A 57 11.99 2.30 -13.34
N ALA A 58 12.50 1.29 -12.63
CA ALA A 58 12.88 0.00 -13.21
C ALA A 58 11.70 -0.74 -13.85
N SER A 59 10.48 -0.52 -13.32
CA SER A 59 9.23 -1.07 -13.86
C SER A 59 8.72 -0.32 -15.10
N GLY A 60 9.37 0.78 -15.49
CA GLY A 60 9.06 1.57 -16.69
C GLY A 60 8.24 2.84 -16.43
N TYR A 61 8.00 3.21 -15.17
CA TYR A 61 7.32 4.46 -14.83
C TYR A 61 8.31 5.61 -14.73
N PRO A 62 8.16 6.71 -15.49
CA PRO A 62 9.11 7.80 -15.44
C PRO A 62 9.08 8.49 -14.06
N ARG A 63 10.25 8.54 -13.42
CA ARG A 63 10.46 9.11 -12.07
C ARG A 63 9.79 10.46 -11.86
N GLN A 64 9.96 11.37 -12.82
CA GLN A 64 9.39 12.72 -12.73
C GLN A 64 7.86 12.71 -12.64
N MET A 65 7.18 11.82 -13.37
CA MET A 65 5.72 11.70 -13.28
C MET A 65 5.29 11.11 -11.94
N VAL A 66 6.02 10.12 -11.42
CA VAL A 66 5.74 9.54 -10.10
C VAL A 66 5.81 10.64 -9.03
N LEU A 67 6.92 11.37 -8.96
CA LEU A 67 7.11 12.44 -7.98
C LEU A 67 6.08 13.57 -8.14
N GLN A 68 5.74 13.96 -9.37
CA GLN A 68 4.72 14.97 -9.63
C GLN A 68 3.33 14.51 -9.16
N SER A 69 2.95 13.27 -9.45
CA SER A 69 1.68 12.71 -9.00
C SER A 69 1.60 12.56 -7.47
N LEU A 70 2.74 12.25 -6.82
CA LEU A 70 2.83 12.23 -5.37
C LEU A 70 2.72 13.65 -4.76
N LEU A 71 3.36 14.66 -5.35
CA LEU A 71 3.20 16.07 -4.95
C LEU A 71 1.74 16.53 -5.04
N ALA A 72 1.12 16.23 -6.17
CA ALA A 72 -0.24 16.64 -6.45
C ALA A 72 -1.28 15.83 -5.66
N SER A 73 -0.86 14.82 -4.89
CA SER A 73 -1.74 13.88 -4.17
C SER A 73 -2.81 13.30 -5.10
N GLU A 74 -2.43 12.98 -6.33
CA GLU A 74 -3.36 12.47 -7.33
C GLU A 74 -3.82 11.05 -6.98
N VAL A 75 -5.08 10.75 -7.25
CA VAL A 75 -5.61 9.38 -7.15
C VAL A 75 -5.47 8.73 -8.52
N ASN A 76 -4.27 8.21 -8.81
CA ASN A 76 -3.94 7.60 -10.09
C ASN A 76 -3.19 6.27 -9.89
N TYR A 77 -2.88 5.59 -11.00
CA TYR A 77 -2.19 4.29 -10.94
C TYR A 77 -0.75 4.41 -10.44
N LEU A 78 -0.08 5.55 -10.61
CA LEU A 78 1.30 5.78 -10.16
C LEU A 78 1.36 5.90 -8.65
N THR A 79 0.49 6.72 -8.05
CA THR A 79 0.40 6.86 -6.60
C THR A 79 -0.08 5.57 -5.95
N ALA A 80 -1.03 4.87 -6.57
CA ALA A 80 -1.44 3.55 -6.12
C ALA A 80 -0.30 2.53 -6.15
N ALA A 81 0.47 2.46 -7.24
CA ALA A 81 1.62 1.55 -7.34
C ALA A 81 2.68 1.85 -6.27
N TYR A 82 2.99 3.13 -6.05
CA TYR A 82 3.91 3.56 -5.00
C TYR A 82 3.47 3.11 -3.60
N TYR A 83 2.21 3.35 -3.23
CA TYR A 83 1.69 2.95 -1.92
C TYR A 83 1.64 1.43 -1.74
N LEU A 84 1.33 0.67 -2.80
CA LEU A 84 1.32 -0.79 -2.74
C LEU A 84 2.74 -1.37 -2.57
N LEU A 85 3.76 -0.77 -3.19
CA LEU A 85 5.15 -1.17 -2.96
C LEU A 85 5.59 -0.82 -1.54
N ALA A 86 5.20 0.36 -1.05
CA ALA A 86 5.46 0.76 0.33
C ALA A 86 4.80 -0.20 1.35
N GLU A 87 3.61 -0.72 1.06
CA GLU A 87 2.98 -1.76 1.86
C GLU A 87 3.74 -3.09 1.83
N GLY A 88 4.30 -3.48 0.68
CA GLY A 88 5.01 -4.74 0.48
C GLY A 88 6.34 -4.82 1.23
N GLU A 89 7.09 -3.72 1.27
CA GLU A 89 8.37 -3.61 1.97
C GLU A 89 8.20 -3.39 3.49
N TRP A 90 6.97 -3.18 3.98
CA TRP A 90 6.74 -3.03 5.40
C TRP A 90 6.90 -4.37 6.14
N VAL A 91 7.98 -4.45 6.93
CA VAL A 91 8.19 -5.55 7.87
C VAL A 91 7.58 -5.16 9.22
N PRO A 92 6.65 -5.96 9.80
CA PRO A 92 6.17 -5.74 11.15
C PRO A 92 7.34 -5.86 12.13
N GLY A 93 7.57 -4.82 12.92
CA GLY A 93 8.61 -4.76 13.97
C GLY A 93 8.18 -5.41 15.27
#